data_AF-L7VKG9-F1
#
_entry.id   AF-L7VKG9-F1
#
_cell.length_a   1.000
_cell.length_b   1.000
_cell.length_c   1.000
_cell.angle_alpha   90.00
_cell.angle_beta   90.00
_cell.angle_gamma   90.00
#
_symmetry.space_group_name_H-M   'P 1'
#
loop_
_entity.id
_entity.type
_entity.pdbx_description
1 polymer ?
#
loop_
_entity_poly.entity_id
_entity_poly.type
_entity_poly.pdbx_seq_one_letter_code
_entity_poly.pdbx_strand_id
1 'polypeptide(L)'
;MTVISTIGTNVGKDYQPVLMCNKVWLKKAGKDIPKTLDEFVDLIRHYKANDMNGNGNPNDEIPMSVTEAFLPYMFGPAFGLDLVSGFQADENGKVKYAYADPENYKNYLAFLNSLYREGLLEVEYTSLNRDQIVERVSNDLTGIVFDFSWQMSMLYSPSLPYYDGTEETAFVGAPPLSGTHEGFYVGRIELGNMFGVNAKSQNIVLACKFLDYAMSDECQEMYQWGIEGKSYIVDENGNKKFTEQARDNDWLQQLGINPAFVYPAQQSVASTDELVADWHARINAEIRPYVKDPWPFIYSTEEEAEIINTYFVDIETYVKENATAFITGTKSLDEFNDYLAGLESLNLKQVLEVRQAQYDRFLKAYKGN
;
A
#
# COMPACT_ATOMS: atom_id res chain seq x y z
N MET A 1 -12.38 -7.50 28.35
CA MET A 1 -11.62 -8.45 27.52
C MET A 1 -10.19 -8.42 28.03
N THR A 2 -9.62 -9.53 28.48
CA THR A 2 -8.21 -9.53 28.89
C THR A 2 -7.39 -9.81 27.64
N VAL A 3 -6.84 -8.76 27.05
CA VAL A 3 -5.97 -8.88 25.87
C VAL A 3 -4.58 -9.21 26.38
N ILE A 4 -4.20 -10.48 26.32
CA ILE A 4 -2.79 -10.85 26.21
C ILE A 4 -2.55 -10.91 24.71
N SER A 5 -1.98 -9.84 24.16
CA SER A 5 -1.73 -9.73 22.73
C SER A 5 -0.40 -10.41 22.40
N THR A 6 -0.46 -11.31 21.42
CA THR A 6 0.72 -11.82 20.75
C THR A 6 0.78 -11.17 19.37
N ILE A 7 1.93 -10.64 19.00
CA ILE A 7 2.11 -9.73 17.86
C ILE A 7 2.57 -10.53 16.65
N GLY A 8 1.82 -10.45 15.54
CA GLY A 8 2.36 -10.81 14.23
C GLY A 8 3.11 -9.62 13.62
N THR A 9 4.27 -9.86 13.01
CA THR A 9 5.07 -8.79 12.39
C THR A 9 4.94 -8.80 10.88
N ASN A 10 4.69 -7.62 10.29
CA ASN A 10 4.77 -7.40 8.85
C ASN A 10 6.20 -7.05 8.43
N VAL A 11 6.50 -7.23 7.15
CA VAL A 11 7.61 -6.51 6.52
C VAL A 11 7.24 -5.02 6.46
N GLY A 12 7.79 -4.21 7.36
CA GLY A 12 7.38 -2.81 7.52
C GLY A 12 7.82 -1.90 6.37
N LYS A 13 8.98 -2.18 5.76
CA LYS A 13 9.57 -1.37 4.68
C LYS A 13 9.77 -2.10 3.35
N ASP A 14 9.71 -3.42 3.36
CA ASP A 14 9.86 -4.24 2.16
C ASP A 14 8.47 -4.62 1.63
N TYR A 15 8.35 -4.78 0.31
CA TYR A 15 7.11 -5.23 -0.33
C TYR A 15 5.90 -4.32 -0.15
N GLN A 16 6.12 -3.01 -0.09
CA GLN A 16 5.09 -1.99 0.08
C GLN A 16 4.30 -1.71 -1.21
N PRO A 17 3.16 -1.00 -1.14
CA PRO A 17 2.50 -0.46 -2.32
C PRO A 17 3.43 0.46 -3.11
N VAL A 18 3.62 0.18 -4.39
CA VAL A 18 4.52 0.94 -5.27
C VAL A 18 3.86 1.19 -6.62
N LEU A 19 4.30 2.26 -7.28
CA LEU A 19 4.04 2.51 -8.69
C LEU A 19 4.77 1.45 -9.52
N MET A 20 4.09 0.81 -10.46
CA MET A 20 4.69 -0.13 -11.38
C MET A 20 4.50 0.31 -12.83
N CYS A 21 5.58 0.27 -13.61
CA CYS A 21 5.59 0.66 -15.00
C CYS A 21 5.89 -0.54 -15.91
N ASN A 22 5.17 -0.65 -17.02
CA ASN A 22 5.46 -1.63 -18.06
C ASN A 22 6.75 -1.25 -18.82
N LYS A 23 7.82 -2.04 -18.68
CA LYS A 23 9.11 -1.77 -19.34
C LYS A 23 9.05 -1.79 -20.85
N VAL A 24 8.19 -2.64 -21.44
CA VAL A 24 8.02 -2.73 -22.89
C VAL A 24 7.44 -1.43 -23.43
N TRP A 25 6.42 -0.89 -22.74
CA TRP A 25 5.82 0.39 -23.10
C TRP A 25 6.79 1.57 -22.89
N LEU A 26 7.55 1.59 -21.80
CA LEU A 26 8.60 2.60 -21.56
C LEU A 26 9.62 2.61 -22.70
N LYS A 27 10.11 1.43 -23.09
CA LYS A 27 11.09 1.27 -24.18
C LYS A 27 10.52 1.69 -25.53
N LYS A 28 9.25 1.37 -25.82
CA LYS A 28 8.56 1.78 -27.04
C LYS A 28 8.34 3.31 -27.10
N ALA A 29 8.04 3.92 -25.96
CA ALA A 29 7.94 5.38 -25.82
C ALA A 29 9.30 6.09 -25.87
N GLY A 30 10.41 5.35 -25.69
CA GLY A 30 11.75 5.91 -25.57
C GLY A 30 11.91 6.79 -24.33
N LYS A 31 11.17 6.47 -23.27
CA LYS A 31 11.14 7.23 -22.00
C LYS A 31 11.69 6.38 -20.86
N ASP A 32 12.35 7.05 -19.92
CA ASP A 32 12.80 6.44 -18.67
C ASP A 32 11.65 6.35 -17.65
N ILE A 33 11.88 5.62 -16.55
CA ILE A 33 10.96 5.55 -15.42
C ILE A 33 10.78 6.97 -14.84
N PRO A 34 9.52 7.47 -14.69
CA PRO A 34 9.27 8.83 -14.24
C PRO A 34 9.62 8.99 -12.75
N LYS A 35 10.20 10.14 -12.41
CA LYS A 35 10.56 10.51 -11.03
C LYS A 35 9.76 11.71 -10.53
N THR A 36 9.16 12.47 -11.42
CA THR A 36 8.35 13.65 -11.09
C THR A 36 6.93 13.55 -11.61
N LEU A 37 6.00 14.30 -11.03
CA LEU A 37 4.63 14.40 -11.53
C LEU A 37 4.57 14.87 -12.99
N ASP A 38 5.43 15.81 -13.39
CA ASP A 38 5.46 16.33 -14.76
C ASP A 38 5.92 15.27 -15.77
N GLU A 39 7.00 14.53 -15.45
CA GLU A 39 7.47 13.41 -16.26
C GLU A 39 6.43 12.29 -16.33
N PHE A 40 5.75 12.01 -15.21
CA PHE A 40 4.67 11.03 -15.15
C PHE A 40 3.50 11.42 -16.05
N VAL A 41 3.05 12.67 -15.99
CA VAL A 41 1.96 13.18 -16.82
C VAL A 41 2.34 13.16 -18.30
N ASP A 42 3.56 13.55 -18.65
CA ASP A 42 4.07 13.48 -20.03
C ASP A 42 4.12 12.02 -20.54
N LEU A 43 4.52 11.08 -19.70
CA LEU A 43 4.53 9.64 -20.02
C LEU A 43 3.11 9.11 -20.29
N ILE A 44 2.16 9.33 -19.38
CA ILE A 44 0.80 8.80 -19.54
C ILE A 44 0.02 9.50 -20.66
N ARG A 45 0.31 10.78 -20.95
CA ARG A 45 -0.19 11.46 -22.16
C ARG A 45 0.38 10.82 -23.42
N HIS A 46 1.65 10.44 -23.42
CA HIS A 46 2.26 9.72 -24.53
C HIS A 46 1.61 8.35 -24.74
N TYR A 47 1.38 7.58 -23.68
CA TYR A 47 0.66 6.29 -23.78
C TYR A 47 -0.74 6.44 -24.34
N LYS A 48 -1.46 7.49 -23.95
CA LYS A 48 -2.80 7.77 -24.49
C LYS A 48 -2.80 8.14 -25.97
N ALA A 49 -1.73 8.75 -26.47
CA ALA A 49 -1.67 9.32 -27.80
C ALA A 49 -1.06 8.38 -28.85
N ASN A 50 -0.49 7.25 -28.43
CA ASN A 50 0.25 6.34 -29.30
C ASN A 50 -0.24 4.91 -29.10
N ASP A 51 -0.23 4.14 -30.19
CA ASP A 51 -0.53 2.71 -30.18
C ASP A 51 0.61 1.97 -29.45
N MET A 52 0.44 1.70 -28.15
CA MET A 52 1.46 1.09 -27.29
C MET A 52 1.44 -0.43 -27.38
N ASN A 53 0.28 -1.04 -27.61
CA ASN A 53 0.13 -2.50 -27.73
C ASN A 53 0.42 -3.04 -29.16
N GLY A 54 0.49 -2.14 -30.15
CA GLY A 54 0.80 -2.48 -31.54
C GLY A 54 -0.37 -3.10 -32.31
N ASN A 55 -1.61 -2.95 -31.83
CA ASN A 55 -2.79 -3.57 -32.44
C ASN A 55 -3.39 -2.75 -33.60
N GLY A 56 -2.87 -1.54 -33.85
CA GLY A 56 -3.33 -0.62 -34.90
C GLY A 56 -4.45 0.33 -34.49
N ASN A 57 -4.88 0.33 -33.22
CA ASN A 57 -5.89 1.22 -32.67
C ASN A 57 -5.32 2.06 -31.50
N PRO A 58 -4.84 3.29 -31.75
CA PRO A 58 -4.19 4.13 -30.74
C PRO A 58 -5.15 4.75 -29.69
N ASN A 59 -6.36 4.22 -29.55
CA ASN A 59 -7.38 4.75 -28.64
C ASN A 59 -7.90 3.71 -27.64
N ASP A 60 -7.31 2.51 -27.60
CA ASP A 60 -7.68 1.49 -26.61
C ASP A 60 -6.67 1.37 -25.46
N GLU A 61 -5.56 2.11 -25.53
CA GLU A 61 -4.62 2.24 -24.43
C GLU A 61 -5.24 2.97 -23.24
N ILE A 62 -5.17 2.31 -22.10
CA ILE A 62 -5.49 2.86 -20.79
C ILE A 62 -4.16 3.24 -20.14
N PRO A 63 -3.80 4.53 -20.05
CA PRO A 63 -2.46 4.92 -19.61
C PRO A 63 -2.11 4.41 -18.21
N MET A 64 -3.10 4.40 -17.32
CA MET A 64 -2.97 3.95 -15.94
C MET A 64 -4.25 3.27 -15.47
N SER A 65 -4.07 2.12 -14.82
CA SER A 65 -5.13 1.40 -14.13
C SER A 65 -4.83 1.30 -12.64
N VAL A 66 -5.57 2.06 -11.84
CA VAL A 66 -5.39 2.16 -10.38
C VAL A 66 -6.75 2.23 -9.70
N THR A 67 -6.87 1.56 -8.56
CA THR A 67 -8.10 1.62 -7.76
C THR A 67 -8.14 2.92 -6.95
N GLU A 68 -9.33 3.41 -6.62
CA GLU A 68 -9.53 4.60 -5.77
C GLU A 68 -8.68 4.55 -4.49
N ALA A 69 -8.59 3.38 -3.84
CA ALA A 69 -7.88 3.20 -2.57
C ALA A 69 -6.36 3.46 -2.67
N PHE A 70 -5.78 3.35 -3.88
CA PHE A 70 -4.34 3.53 -4.10
C PHE A 70 -3.98 4.94 -4.59
N LEU A 71 -4.93 5.79 -4.99
CA LEU A 71 -4.64 7.18 -5.34
C LEU A 71 -3.96 7.97 -4.20
N PRO A 72 -4.40 7.84 -2.92
CA PRO A 72 -3.71 8.46 -1.79
C PRO A 72 -2.26 8.02 -1.64
N TYR A 73 -1.96 6.74 -1.89
CA TYR A 73 -0.60 6.20 -1.83
C TYR A 73 0.27 6.73 -2.97
N MET A 74 -0.30 6.81 -4.17
CA MET A 74 0.45 7.13 -5.38
C MET A 74 0.83 8.61 -5.47
N PHE A 75 -0.11 9.50 -5.15
CA PHE A 75 0.06 10.94 -5.41
C PHE A 75 0.16 11.79 -4.15
N GLY A 76 -0.41 11.36 -3.01
CA GLY A 76 -0.37 12.12 -1.76
C GLY A 76 1.05 12.56 -1.34
N PRO A 77 2.03 11.62 -1.32
CA PRO A 77 3.41 11.93 -0.96
C PRO A 77 4.08 13.03 -1.80
N ALA A 78 3.75 13.15 -3.09
CA ALA A 78 4.29 14.17 -3.98
C ALA A 78 3.89 15.61 -3.57
N PHE A 79 2.84 15.74 -2.75
CA PHE A 79 2.36 16.99 -2.15
C PHE A 79 2.69 17.10 -0.66
N GLY A 80 3.50 16.19 -0.11
CA GLY A 80 3.89 16.20 1.31
C GLY A 80 2.78 15.68 2.25
N LEU A 81 1.87 14.85 1.73
CA LEU A 81 0.72 14.35 2.48
C LEU A 81 0.80 12.84 2.70
N ASP A 82 0.65 12.40 3.94
CA ASP A 82 0.31 11.03 4.29
C ASP A 82 -1.21 10.87 4.36
N LEU A 83 -1.82 10.76 3.19
CA LEU A 83 -3.27 10.52 3.05
C LEU A 83 -3.64 9.06 3.39
N VAL A 84 -2.66 8.16 3.43
CA VAL A 84 -2.86 6.74 3.74
C VAL A 84 -3.19 6.57 5.21
N SER A 85 -2.34 7.12 6.08
CA SER A 85 -2.58 7.16 7.51
C SER A 85 -3.65 8.19 7.89
N GLY A 86 -3.83 9.20 7.04
CA GLY A 86 -4.74 10.33 7.23
C GLY A 86 -4.22 11.37 8.24
N PHE A 87 -3.33 10.98 9.16
CA PHE A 87 -2.71 11.88 10.14
C PHE A 87 -1.21 11.95 9.94
N GLN A 88 -0.66 13.14 10.16
CA GLN A 88 0.78 13.40 10.12
C GLN A 88 1.16 14.43 11.19
N ALA A 89 2.38 14.34 11.69
CA ALA A 89 2.93 15.32 12.62
C ALA A 89 3.88 16.26 11.87
N ASP A 90 3.81 17.56 12.16
CA ASP A 90 4.82 18.49 11.68
C ASP A 90 6.13 18.41 12.48
N GLU A 91 7.14 19.16 12.06
CA GLU A 91 8.47 19.18 12.71
C GLU A 91 8.43 19.54 14.20
N ASN A 92 7.36 20.23 14.65
CA ASN A 92 7.16 20.60 16.05
C ASN A 92 6.36 19.53 16.83
N GLY A 93 6.01 18.41 16.19
CA GLY A 93 5.19 17.36 16.76
C GLY A 93 3.70 17.69 16.84
N LYS A 94 3.24 18.73 16.14
CA LYS A 94 1.81 19.06 16.08
C LYS A 94 1.11 18.18 15.06
N VAL A 95 0.12 17.43 15.52
CA VAL A 95 -0.67 16.52 14.70
C VAL A 95 -1.64 17.32 13.83
N LYS A 96 -1.68 16.96 12.56
CA LYS A 96 -2.58 17.49 11.54
C LYS A 96 -3.28 16.34 10.85
N TYR A 97 -4.51 16.59 10.42
CA TYR A 97 -5.23 15.70 9.52
C TYR A 97 -4.84 16.09 8.10
N ALA A 98 -4.24 15.17 7.34
CA ALA A 98 -3.66 15.46 6.03
C ALA A 98 -4.72 15.95 5.02
N TYR A 99 -5.94 15.44 5.14
CA TYR A 99 -7.09 15.87 4.33
C TYR A 99 -7.63 17.26 4.71
N ALA A 100 -7.20 17.84 5.83
CA ALA A 100 -7.54 19.21 6.24
C ALA A 100 -6.45 20.23 5.90
N ASP A 101 -5.40 19.84 5.17
CA ASP A 101 -4.37 20.78 4.73
C ASP A 101 -4.94 21.75 3.67
N PRO A 102 -4.94 23.08 3.94
CA PRO A 102 -5.64 24.03 3.08
C PRO A 102 -5.01 24.20 1.69
N GLU A 103 -3.71 23.91 1.55
CA GLU A 103 -2.94 24.20 0.35
C GLU A 103 -2.55 22.91 -0.37
N ASN A 104 -1.88 21.99 0.33
CA ASN A 104 -1.34 20.78 -0.27
C ASN A 104 -2.45 19.84 -0.73
N TYR A 105 -3.50 19.66 0.08
CA TYR A 105 -4.61 18.78 -0.29
C TYR A 105 -5.45 19.37 -1.42
N LYS A 106 -5.61 20.70 -1.46
CA LYS A 106 -6.25 21.38 -2.59
C LYS A 106 -5.45 21.19 -3.89
N ASN A 107 -4.13 21.32 -3.84
CA ASN A 107 -3.24 21.09 -4.99
C ASN A 107 -3.27 19.63 -5.47
N TYR A 108 -3.30 18.67 -4.54
CA TYR A 108 -3.49 17.25 -4.83
C TYR A 108 -4.82 17.00 -5.57
N LEU A 109 -5.93 17.56 -5.09
CA LEU A 109 -7.23 17.42 -5.75
C LEU A 109 -7.25 18.10 -7.12
N ALA A 110 -6.60 19.27 -7.27
CA ALA A 110 -6.47 19.96 -8.55
C ALA A 110 -5.70 19.12 -9.58
N PHE A 111 -4.61 18.46 -9.14
CA PHE A 111 -3.85 17.56 -9.97
C PHE A 111 -4.69 16.37 -10.43
N LEU A 112 -5.38 15.67 -9.52
CA LEU A 112 -6.25 14.56 -9.89
C LEU A 112 -7.42 14.98 -10.79
N ASN A 113 -8.03 16.15 -10.54
CA ASN A 113 -9.05 16.71 -11.40
C ASN A 113 -8.52 16.96 -12.83
N SER A 114 -7.27 17.44 -12.96
CA SER A 114 -6.65 17.62 -14.27
C SER A 114 -6.46 16.29 -15.02
N LEU A 115 -5.99 15.25 -14.32
CA LEU A 115 -5.86 13.90 -14.91
C LEU A 115 -7.21 13.36 -15.37
N TYR A 116 -8.25 13.53 -14.55
CA TYR A 116 -9.61 13.09 -14.87
C TYR A 116 -10.18 13.83 -16.08
N ARG A 117 -10.03 15.16 -16.12
CA ARG A 117 -10.52 16.00 -17.24
C ARG A 117 -9.81 15.72 -18.56
N GLU A 118 -8.53 15.38 -18.50
CA GLU A 118 -7.76 14.93 -19.67
C GLU A 118 -8.02 13.46 -20.04
N GLY A 119 -8.79 12.74 -19.22
CA GLY A 119 -9.07 11.31 -19.34
C GLY A 119 -7.82 10.44 -19.22
N LEU A 120 -6.82 10.90 -18.45
CA LEU A 120 -5.64 10.12 -18.06
C LEU A 120 -5.94 9.27 -16.81
N LEU A 121 -6.87 9.74 -15.98
CA LEU A 121 -7.54 8.95 -14.95
C LEU A 121 -8.90 8.50 -15.47
N GLU A 122 -9.11 7.20 -15.54
CA GLU A 122 -10.33 6.58 -16.05
C GLU A 122 -11.58 7.00 -15.27
N VAL A 123 -12.73 7.13 -15.96
CA VAL A 123 -14.01 7.51 -15.33
C VAL A 123 -14.46 6.49 -14.28
N GLU A 124 -14.13 5.22 -14.49
CA GLU A 124 -14.54 4.09 -13.66
C GLU A 124 -13.55 3.76 -12.53
N TYR A 125 -12.59 4.65 -12.22
CA TYR A 125 -11.55 4.39 -11.21
C TYR A 125 -12.10 4.04 -9.81
N THR A 126 -13.32 4.50 -9.47
CA THR A 126 -13.99 4.21 -8.20
C THR A 126 -14.60 2.82 -8.12
N SER A 127 -14.93 2.20 -9.25
CA SER A 127 -15.49 0.85 -9.33
C SER A 127 -14.47 -0.21 -9.77
N LEU A 128 -13.27 0.23 -10.17
CA LEU A 128 -12.21 -0.64 -10.65
C LEU A 128 -11.69 -1.55 -9.53
N ASN A 129 -11.65 -2.85 -9.79
CA ASN A 129 -11.07 -3.84 -8.89
C ASN A 129 -9.82 -4.50 -9.49
N ARG A 130 -9.09 -5.25 -8.67
CA ARG A 130 -7.82 -5.88 -9.08
C ARG A 130 -7.99 -6.84 -10.25
N ASP A 131 -9.04 -7.66 -10.28
CA ASP A 131 -9.24 -8.65 -11.35
C ASP A 131 -9.43 -7.97 -12.71
N GLN A 132 -10.15 -6.84 -12.75
CA GLN A 132 -10.29 -6.02 -13.96
C GLN A 132 -8.96 -5.40 -14.39
N ILE A 133 -8.10 -4.98 -13.44
CA ILE A 133 -6.76 -4.47 -13.76
C ILE A 133 -5.91 -5.60 -14.35
N VAL A 134 -5.96 -6.80 -13.76
CA VAL A 134 -5.25 -7.98 -14.27
C VAL A 134 -5.73 -8.33 -15.67
N GLU A 135 -7.05 -8.31 -15.94
CA GLU A 135 -7.60 -8.52 -17.27
C GLU A 135 -7.06 -7.49 -18.28
N ARG A 136 -6.98 -6.21 -17.91
CA ARG A 136 -6.39 -5.16 -18.76
C ARG A 136 -4.91 -5.42 -19.02
N VAL A 137 -4.16 -5.89 -18.02
CA VAL A 137 -2.75 -6.28 -18.18
C VAL A 137 -2.61 -7.48 -19.12
N SER A 138 -3.45 -8.50 -18.97
CA SER A 138 -3.42 -9.70 -19.84
C SER A 138 -3.72 -9.40 -21.30
N ASN A 139 -4.51 -8.36 -21.56
CA ASN A 139 -4.81 -7.86 -22.90
C ASN A 139 -3.82 -6.80 -23.40
N ASP A 140 -2.74 -6.51 -22.65
CA ASP A 140 -1.77 -5.44 -22.96
C ASP A 140 -2.45 -4.08 -23.20
N LEU A 141 -3.41 -3.71 -22.34
CA LEU A 141 -4.16 -2.46 -22.46
C LEU A 141 -3.68 -1.37 -21.52
N THR A 142 -2.83 -1.67 -20.53
CA THR A 142 -2.42 -0.70 -19.50
C THR A 142 -0.91 -0.63 -19.30
N GLY A 143 -0.39 0.59 -19.16
CA GLY A 143 1.05 0.86 -19.03
C GLY A 143 1.53 1.09 -17.60
N ILE A 144 0.63 1.52 -16.72
CA ILE A 144 0.91 1.83 -15.31
C ILE A 144 -0.11 1.12 -14.41
N VAL A 145 0.37 0.52 -13.33
CA VAL A 145 -0.46 0.00 -12.24
C VAL A 145 0.13 0.43 -10.89
N PHE A 146 -0.69 0.39 -9.83
CA PHE A 146 -0.23 0.65 -8.46
C PHE A 146 -0.83 -0.39 -7.52
N ASP A 147 0.04 -1.14 -6.84
CA ASP A 147 -0.34 -2.18 -5.88
C ASP A 147 0.87 -2.54 -5.00
N PHE A 148 0.67 -3.43 -4.05
CA PHE A 148 1.77 -4.05 -3.30
C PHE A 148 2.81 -4.68 -4.21
N SER A 149 4.09 -4.40 -3.95
CA SER A 149 5.16 -4.82 -4.85
C SER A 149 5.23 -6.33 -5.03
N TRP A 150 4.79 -7.16 -4.06
CA TRP A 150 4.70 -8.61 -4.23
C TRP A 150 3.93 -9.02 -5.50
N GLN A 151 2.92 -8.24 -5.91
CA GLN A 151 2.09 -8.55 -7.08
C GLN A 151 2.85 -8.31 -8.40
N MET A 152 3.95 -7.57 -8.36
CA MET A 152 4.76 -7.22 -9.53
C MET A 152 5.21 -8.47 -10.28
N SER A 153 5.91 -9.40 -9.62
CA SER A 153 6.38 -10.64 -10.27
C SER A 153 5.45 -11.83 -10.07
N MET A 154 4.53 -11.78 -9.10
CA MET A 154 3.63 -12.90 -8.81
C MET A 154 2.32 -12.85 -9.61
N LEU A 155 1.89 -11.66 -10.06
CA LEU A 155 0.59 -11.47 -10.71
C LEU A 155 0.69 -10.65 -11.99
N TYR A 156 1.13 -9.39 -11.90
CA TYR A 156 1.07 -8.46 -13.04
C TYR A 156 2.03 -8.84 -14.16
N SER A 157 3.30 -9.12 -13.86
CA SER A 157 4.26 -9.49 -14.92
C SER A 157 3.91 -10.83 -15.58
N PRO A 158 3.58 -11.92 -14.84
CA PRO A 158 3.14 -13.17 -15.46
C PRO A 158 1.85 -13.06 -16.28
N SER A 159 1.01 -12.06 -16.02
CA SER A 159 -0.22 -11.85 -16.77
C SER A 159 0.04 -11.25 -18.16
N LEU A 160 1.18 -10.57 -18.38
CA LEU A 160 1.52 -9.99 -19.67
C LEU A 160 1.72 -11.08 -20.74
N PRO A 161 1.18 -10.89 -21.97
CA PRO A 161 1.21 -11.93 -23.01
C PRO A 161 2.62 -12.21 -23.56
N TYR A 162 3.58 -11.32 -23.32
CA TYR A 162 4.96 -11.41 -23.80
C TYR A 162 5.99 -11.56 -22.66
N TYR A 163 5.56 -11.81 -21.44
CA TYR A 163 6.48 -11.98 -20.32
C TYR A 163 7.32 -13.25 -20.47
N ASP A 164 8.64 -13.09 -20.38
CA ASP A 164 9.62 -14.17 -20.55
C ASP A 164 10.36 -14.53 -19.25
N GLY A 165 9.90 -13.99 -18.11
CA GLY A 165 10.56 -14.17 -16.82
C GLY A 165 11.62 -13.10 -16.50
N THR A 166 11.91 -12.18 -17.42
CA THR A 166 12.95 -11.15 -17.25
C THR A 166 12.38 -9.79 -16.90
N GLU A 167 13.20 -8.92 -16.31
CA GLU A 167 12.84 -7.53 -15.98
C GLU A 167 12.41 -6.73 -17.23
N GLU A 168 13.00 -7.01 -18.40
CA GLU A 168 12.79 -6.22 -19.63
C GLU A 168 11.38 -6.36 -20.21
N THR A 169 10.70 -7.46 -19.90
CA THR A 169 9.33 -7.75 -20.35
C THR A 169 8.29 -7.59 -19.23
N ALA A 170 8.71 -7.08 -18.07
CA ALA A 170 7.92 -7.04 -16.85
C ALA A 170 7.27 -5.68 -16.57
N PHE A 171 6.32 -5.70 -15.61
CA PHE A 171 6.06 -4.53 -14.80
C PHE A 171 7.15 -4.39 -13.75
N VAL A 172 7.70 -3.18 -13.60
CA VAL A 172 8.75 -2.89 -12.63
C VAL A 172 8.35 -1.77 -11.69
N GLY A 173 8.73 -1.91 -10.42
CA GLY A 173 8.56 -0.89 -9.41
C GLY A 173 9.34 0.37 -9.78
N ALA A 174 8.71 1.52 -9.64
CA ALA A 174 9.29 2.82 -9.86
C ALA A 174 9.59 3.51 -8.52
N PRO A 175 10.58 4.42 -8.46
CA PRO A 175 10.68 5.37 -7.36
C PRO A 175 9.37 6.17 -7.21
N PRO A 176 9.04 6.64 -5.99
CA PRO A 176 7.85 7.45 -5.81
C PRO A 176 7.95 8.76 -6.59
N LEU A 177 6.82 9.26 -7.05
CA LEU A 177 6.75 10.50 -7.80
C LEU A 177 6.98 11.69 -6.86
N SER A 178 7.87 12.60 -7.25
CA SER A 178 8.09 13.87 -6.56
C SER A 178 7.31 15.00 -7.25
N GLY A 179 6.85 15.96 -6.46
CA GLY A 179 6.10 17.11 -6.94
C GLY A 179 6.59 18.38 -6.26
N THR A 180 5.70 19.06 -5.54
CA THR A 180 6.10 20.16 -4.65
C THR A 180 6.93 19.68 -3.47
N HIS A 181 6.85 18.38 -3.16
CA HIS A 181 7.62 17.71 -2.12
C HIS A 181 8.30 16.46 -2.69
N GLU A 182 9.32 15.99 -1.98
CA GLU A 182 9.98 14.72 -2.27
C GLU A 182 9.00 13.56 -2.05
N GLY A 183 8.83 12.74 -3.07
CA GLY A 183 7.98 11.55 -3.03
C GLY A 183 8.51 10.51 -2.05
N PHE A 184 7.60 9.77 -1.43
CA PHE A 184 7.90 8.62 -0.58
C PHE A 184 6.81 7.58 -0.70
N TYR A 185 7.11 6.33 -0.34
CA TYR A 185 6.08 5.33 -0.10
C TYR A 185 5.80 5.21 1.40
N VAL A 186 4.54 4.96 1.75
CA VAL A 186 4.14 4.73 3.13
C VAL A 186 4.36 3.26 3.47
N GLY A 187 5.20 2.99 4.46
CA GLY A 187 5.43 1.66 4.98
C GLY A 187 4.22 1.10 5.73
N ARG A 188 4.32 -0.15 6.17
CA ARG A 188 3.29 -0.77 7.01
C ARG A 188 3.70 -0.74 8.46
N ILE A 189 2.68 -0.61 9.31
CA ILE A 189 2.84 -0.79 10.74
C ILE A 189 3.35 -2.23 10.94
N GLU A 190 4.44 -2.37 11.69
CA GLU A 190 5.06 -3.67 11.94
C GLU A 190 4.06 -4.62 12.63
N LEU A 191 3.18 -4.10 13.49
CA LEU A 191 2.06 -4.86 14.05
C LEU A 191 1.02 -5.19 12.96
N GLY A 192 1.01 -6.45 12.51
CA GLY A 192 0.08 -6.93 11.49
C GLY A 192 -1.28 -7.32 12.02
N ASN A 193 -1.33 -8.09 13.11
CA ASN A 193 -2.58 -8.51 13.75
C ASN A 193 -2.42 -8.70 15.25
N MET A 194 -3.55 -8.64 15.94
CA MET A 194 -3.66 -8.91 17.38
C MET A 194 -4.58 -10.10 17.62
N PHE A 195 -4.09 -11.06 18.39
CA PHE A 195 -4.87 -12.20 18.84
C PHE A 195 -5.31 -11.99 20.29
N GLY A 196 -6.56 -12.33 20.59
CA GLY A 196 -7.13 -12.17 21.91
C GLY A 196 -7.87 -13.42 22.36
N VAL A 197 -7.78 -13.75 23.64
CA VAL A 197 -8.53 -14.85 24.25
C VAL A 197 -9.80 -14.30 24.89
N ASN A 198 -10.95 -14.91 24.57
CA ASN A 198 -12.21 -14.53 25.20
C ASN A 198 -12.13 -14.77 26.71
N ALA A 199 -12.44 -13.75 27.51
CA ALA A 199 -12.42 -13.81 28.97
C ALA A 199 -13.40 -14.85 29.56
N LYS A 200 -14.38 -15.32 28.78
CA LYS A 200 -15.33 -16.38 29.18
C LYS A 200 -14.84 -17.79 28.84
N SER A 201 -13.66 -17.95 28.25
CA SER A 201 -13.10 -19.26 27.92
C SER A 201 -12.85 -20.07 29.20
N GLN A 202 -13.22 -21.34 29.19
CA GLN A 202 -12.91 -22.28 30.28
C GLN A 202 -11.40 -22.60 30.33
N ASN A 203 -10.66 -22.33 29.26
CA ASN A 203 -9.27 -22.76 29.05
C ASN A 203 -8.34 -21.59 28.71
N ILE A 204 -8.46 -20.46 29.42
CA ILE A 204 -7.66 -19.24 29.15
C ILE A 204 -6.15 -19.53 29.15
N VAL A 205 -5.66 -20.25 30.18
CA VAL A 205 -4.23 -20.57 30.31
C VAL A 205 -3.73 -21.43 29.14
N LEU A 206 -4.52 -22.42 28.71
CA LEU A 206 -4.15 -23.28 27.58
C LEU A 206 -4.13 -22.49 26.27
N ALA A 207 -5.11 -21.60 26.05
CA ALA A 207 -5.13 -20.74 24.89
C ALA A 207 -3.91 -19.80 24.84
N CYS A 208 -3.51 -19.22 25.98
CA CYS A 208 -2.31 -18.38 26.04
C CYS A 208 -1.04 -19.18 25.75
N LYS A 209 -0.91 -20.40 26.32
CA LYS A 209 0.21 -21.31 26.01
C LYS A 209 0.27 -21.70 24.54
N PHE A 210 -0.89 -21.88 23.90
CA PHE A 210 -0.95 -22.18 22.47
C PHE A 210 -0.51 -20.99 21.62
N LEU A 211 -0.92 -19.76 21.95
CA LEU A 211 -0.46 -18.55 21.25
C LEU A 211 1.04 -18.31 21.42
N ASP A 212 1.58 -18.61 22.61
CA ASP A 212 3.01 -18.57 22.90
C ASP A 212 3.78 -19.62 22.08
N TYR A 213 3.29 -20.87 22.06
CA TYR A 213 3.84 -21.93 21.21
C TYR A 213 3.80 -21.58 19.72
N ALA A 214 2.71 -20.97 19.25
CA ALA A 214 2.61 -20.53 17.86
C ALA A 214 3.70 -19.51 17.48
N MET A 215 4.18 -18.71 18.44
CA MET A 215 5.31 -17.78 18.24
C MET A 215 6.69 -18.39 18.50
N SER A 216 6.79 -19.67 18.84
CA SER A 216 8.08 -20.34 18.96
C SER A 216 8.81 -20.35 17.62
N ASP A 217 10.14 -20.35 17.67
CA ASP A 217 10.99 -20.33 16.46
C ASP A 217 10.61 -21.43 15.47
N GLU A 218 10.29 -22.63 15.96
CA GLU A 218 9.87 -23.78 15.13
C GLU A 218 8.57 -23.50 14.37
N CYS A 219 7.56 -22.94 15.04
CA CYS A 219 6.28 -22.61 14.41
C CYS A 219 6.40 -21.44 13.43
N GLN A 220 7.23 -20.44 13.76
CA GLN A 220 7.50 -19.31 12.88
C GLN A 220 8.29 -19.73 11.64
N GLU A 221 9.26 -20.63 11.80
CA GLU A 221 9.99 -21.23 10.69
C GLU A 221 9.07 -22.04 9.78
N MET A 222 8.15 -22.84 10.36
CA MET A 222 7.13 -23.55 9.61
C MET A 222 6.17 -22.60 8.88
N TYR A 223 5.83 -21.45 9.48
CA TYR A 223 5.00 -20.43 8.81
C TYR A 223 5.72 -19.79 7.61
N GLN A 224 7.02 -19.51 7.76
CA GLN A 224 7.82 -18.79 6.78
C GLN A 224 8.30 -19.68 5.63
N TRP A 225 8.71 -20.92 5.91
CA TRP A 225 9.35 -21.81 4.95
C TRP A 225 8.57 -23.10 4.71
N GLY A 226 7.69 -23.49 5.64
CA GLY A 226 6.91 -24.72 5.58
C GLY A 226 7.62 -25.94 6.13
N ILE A 227 7.55 -27.04 5.39
CA ILE A 227 8.04 -28.36 5.78
C ILE A 227 9.34 -28.67 5.02
N GLU A 228 10.42 -28.90 5.77
CA GLU A 228 11.71 -29.29 5.20
C GLU A 228 11.59 -30.60 4.40
N GLY A 229 12.22 -30.64 3.21
CA GLY A 229 12.15 -31.75 2.27
C GLY A 229 10.88 -31.79 1.42
N LYS A 230 9.90 -30.91 1.68
CA LYS A 230 8.66 -30.78 0.88
C LYS A 230 8.52 -29.40 0.26
N SER A 231 8.43 -28.36 1.08
CA SER A 231 8.32 -26.98 0.58
C SER A 231 9.69 -26.33 0.42
N TYR A 232 10.67 -26.63 1.27
CA TYR A 232 12.02 -26.10 1.15
C TYR A 232 13.08 -27.16 1.43
N ILE A 233 14.29 -26.91 0.94
CA ILE A 233 15.50 -27.68 1.21
C ILE A 233 16.58 -26.76 1.78
N VAL A 234 17.43 -27.32 2.63
CA VAL A 234 18.62 -26.63 3.14
C VAL A 234 19.82 -27.09 2.32
N ASP A 235 20.56 -26.15 1.75
CA ASP A 235 21.79 -26.45 1.02
C ASP A 235 22.95 -26.78 1.98
N GLU A 236 24.08 -27.25 1.44
CA GLU A 236 25.28 -27.59 2.22
C GLU A 236 25.87 -26.40 3.01
N ASN A 237 25.49 -25.17 2.65
CA ASN A 237 25.93 -23.94 3.30
C ASN A 237 24.93 -23.42 4.35
N GLY A 238 23.82 -24.13 4.57
CA GLY A 238 22.77 -23.74 5.51
C GLY A 238 21.73 -22.76 4.95
N ASN A 239 21.74 -22.46 3.65
CA ASN A 239 20.73 -21.60 3.04
C ASN A 239 19.47 -22.39 2.70
N LYS A 240 18.31 -21.78 2.96
CA LYS A 240 17.01 -22.36 2.64
C LYS A 240 16.61 -21.97 1.23
N LYS A 241 16.11 -22.92 0.46
CA LYS A 241 15.56 -22.70 -0.89
C LYS A 241 14.23 -23.40 -1.04
N PHE A 242 13.27 -22.72 -1.64
CA PHE A 242 11.98 -23.35 -1.93
C PHE A 242 12.13 -24.39 -3.05
N THR A 243 11.35 -25.47 -2.96
CA THR A 243 11.26 -26.48 -4.02
C THR A 243 10.52 -25.91 -5.23
N GLU A 244 10.66 -26.53 -6.40
CA GLU A 244 9.94 -26.09 -7.61
C GLU A 244 8.42 -26.08 -7.40
N GLN A 245 7.90 -27.06 -6.65
CA GLN A 245 6.48 -27.13 -6.31
C GLN A 245 6.03 -25.98 -5.40
N ALA A 246 6.91 -25.45 -4.54
CA ALA A 246 6.63 -24.31 -3.68
C ALA A 246 6.57 -22.97 -4.44
N ARG A 247 6.98 -22.92 -5.71
CA ARG A 247 6.77 -21.72 -6.55
C ARG A 247 5.32 -21.52 -6.96
N ASP A 248 4.51 -22.58 -6.90
CA ASP A 248 3.06 -22.45 -6.99
C ASP A 248 2.52 -21.91 -5.65
N ASN A 249 2.14 -20.64 -5.67
CA ASN A 249 1.65 -19.93 -4.49
C ASN A 249 0.34 -20.53 -3.93
N ASP A 250 -0.53 -21.08 -4.78
CA ASP A 250 -1.78 -21.69 -4.34
C ASP A 250 -1.50 -23.01 -3.61
N TRP A 251 -0.55 -23.79 -4.14
CA TRP A 251 -0.09 -25.00 -3.47
C TRP A 251 0.61 -24.70 -2.15
N LEU A 252 1.48 -23.67 -2.12
CA LEU A 252 2.20 -23.26 -0.92
C LEU A 252 1.24 -22.83 0.19
N GLN A 253 0.22 -22.03 -0.14
CA GLN A 253 -0.80 -21.60 0.82
C GLN A 253 -1.65 -22.76 1.36
N GLN A 254 -1.93 -23.79 0.55
CA GLN A 254 -2.63 -25.00 1.03
C GLN A 254 -1.86 -25.75 2.12
N LEU A 255 -0.53 -25.60 2.18
CA LEU A 255 0.29 -26.16 3.24
C LEU A 255 0.29 -25.33 4.52
N GLY A 256 -0.42 -24.20 4.55
CA GLY A 256 -0.41 -23.28 5.69
C GLY A 256 0.84 -22.43 5.78
N ILE A 257 1.57 -22.24 4.66
CA ILE A 257 2.73 -21.36 4.54
C ILE A 257 2.27 -19.99 4.05
N ASN A 258 2.62 -18.94 4.78
CA ASN A 258 2.15 -17.58 4.54
C ASN A 258 0.61 -17.41 4.34
N PRO A 259 -0.30 -18.22 4.92
CA PRO A 259 -1.72 -17.97 4.79
C PRO A 259 -2.03 -16.66 5.52
N ALA A 260 -3.03 -15.94 5.01
CA ALA A 260 -3.48 -14.70 5.64
C ALA A 260 -3.94 -14.97 7.08
N PHE A 261 -3.06 -14.66 8.03
CA PHE A 261 -3.39 -14.30 9.41
C PHE A 261 -4.18 -15.34 10.22
N VAL A 262 -3.90 -16.63 10.01
CA VAL A 262 -4.58 -17.72 10.75
C VAL A 262 -4.07 -17.81 12.21
N TYR A 263 -2.80 -17.49 12.45
CA TYR A 263 -2.14 -17.54 13.77
C TYR A 263 -1.17 -16.35 13.93
N PRO A 264 -0.71 -16.05 15.17
CA PRO A 264 0.40 -15.12 15.37
C PRO A 264 1.60 -15.54 14.52
N ALA A 265 2.07 -14.65 13.65
CA ALA A 265 3.07 -14.98 12.65
C ALA A 265 3.94 -13.77 12.28
N GLN A 266 5.20 -14.04 11.98
CA GLN A 266 6.21 -13.08 11.55
C GLN A 266 6.52 -13.31 10.08
N GLN A 267 6.29 -12.28 9.27
CA GLN A 267 6.72 -12.28 7.87
C GLN A 267 8.24 -12.21 7.78
N SER A 268 8.81 -12.85 6.76
CA SER A 268 10.25 -12.89 6.53
C SER A 268 10.59 -12.35 5.15
N VAL A 269 11.45 -11.33 5.12
CA VAL A 269 12.01 -10.79 3.87
C VAL A 269 12.78 -11.88 3.14
N ALA A 270 13.61 -12.66 3.85
CA ALA A 270 14.42 -13.71 3.25
C ALA A 270 13.60 -14.83 2.59
N SER A 271 12.47 -15.23 3.20
CA SER A 271 11.55 -16.20 2.57
C SER A 271 10.88 -15.59 1.34
N THR A 272 10.43 -14.34 1.45
CA THR A 272 9.76 -13.64 0.33
C THR A 272 10.71 -13.45 -0.85
N ASP A 273 11.95 -13.04 -0.60
CA ASP A 273 13.01 -12.82 -1.60
C ASP A 273 13.27 -14.09 -2.43
N GLU A 274 13.20 -15.27 -1.82
CA GLU A 274 13.39 -16.57 -2.51
C GLU A 274 12.18 -16.99 -3.35
N LEU A 275 10.97 -16.55 -2.98
CA LEU A 275 9.74 -16.85 -3.73
C LEU A 275 9.58 -15.98 -4.98
N VAL A 276 10.05 -14.73 -4.91
CA VAL A 276 9.98 -13.79 -6.04
C VAL A 276 11.13 -13.99 -7.02
N ALA A 277 11.06 -13.33 -8.18
CA ALA A 277 12.17 -13.34 -9.12
C ALA A 277 13.36 -12.50 -8.57
N ASP A 278 14.60 -12.90 -8.85
CA ASP A 278 15.81 -12.19 -8.38
C ASP A 278 15.80 -10.69 -8.72
N TRP A 279 15.28 -10.34 -9.90
CA TRP A 279 15.16 -8.93 -10.33
C TRP A 279 14.15 -8.16 -9.47
N HIS A 280 13.09 -8.82 -8.99
CA HIS A 280 12.12 -8.21 -8.08
C HIS A 280 12.77 -7.90 -6.73
N ALA A 281 13.44 -8.88 -6.12
CA ALA A 281 14.10 -8.68 -4.83
C ALA A 281 15.11 -7.51 -4.88
N ARG A 282 15.86 -7.38 -5.99
CA ARG A 282 16.73 -6.23 -6.26
C ARG A 282 15.96 -4.91 -6.29
N ILE A 283 14.88 -4.83 -7.07
CA ILE A 283 14.05 -3.61 -7.17
C ILE A 283 13.44 -3.24 -5.80
N ASN A 284 12.99 -4.23 -5.02
CA ASN A 284 12.51 -3.99 -3.66
C ASN A 284 13.61 -3.32 -2.80
N ALA A 285 14.85 -3.82 -2.86
CA ALA A 285 15.97 -3.22 -2.14
C ALA A 285 16.30 -1.80 -2.61
N GLU A 286 16.13 -1.50 -3.91
CA GLU A 286 16.30 -0.15 -4.47
C GLU A 286 15.18 0.82 -4.05
N ILE A 287 13.95 0.32 -3.85
CA ILE A 287 12.79 1.14 -3.44
C ILE A 287 12.76 1.36 -1.93
N ARG A 288 13.24 0.40 -1.13
CA ARG A 288 13.22 0.44 0.34
C ARG A 288 13.68 1.77 0.97
N PRO A 289 14.74 2.45 0.48
CA PRO A 289 15.16 3.74 1.04
C PRO A 289 14.12 4.86 0.92
N TYR A 290 13.19 4.77 -0.04
CA TYR A 290 12.11 5.74 -0.23
C TYR A 290 10.89 5.47 0.67
N VAL A 291 10.90 4.38 1.43
CA VAL A 291 9.78 4.01 2.30
C VAL A 291 9.92 4.70 3.65
N LYS A 292 8.94 5.52 4.00
CA LYS A 292 8.83 6.15 5.33
C LYS A 292 7.99 5.32 6.26
N ASP A 293 8.31 5.41 7.55
CA ASP A 293 7.49 4.80 8.59
C ASP A 293 6.10 5.43 8.60
N PRO A 294 5.03 4.62 8.69
CA PRO A 294 3.66 5.14 8.71
C PRO A 294 3.37 5.86 10.02
N TRP A 295 2.20 6.50 10.08
CA TRP A 295 1.67 6.97 11.36
C TRP A 295 1.67 5.84 12.40
N PRO A 296 2.20 6.08 13.61
CA PRO A 296 2.40 5.02 14.59
C PRO A 296 1.07 4.43 15.06
N PHE A 297 1.07 3.13 15.32
CA PHE A 297 -0.04 2.48 16.01
C PHE A 297 -0.04 2.89 17.48
N ILE A 298 -1.14 3.48 17.94
CA ILE A 298 -1.30 3.95 19.32
C ILE A 298 -2.59 3.37 19.89
N TYR A 299 -2.48 2.67 21.02
CA TYR A 299 -3.65 2.20 21.75
C TYR A 299 -4.45 3.38 22.28
N SER A 300 -5.72 3.45 21.90
CA SER A 300 -6.68 4.40 22.47
C SER A 300 -7.05 4.02 23.90
N THR A 301 -7.28 5.02 24.74
CA THR A 301 -8.08 4.82 25.97
C THR A 301 -9.56 4.62 25.60
N GLU A 302 -10.39 4.19 26.56
CA GLU A 302 -11.84 4.05 26.33
C GLU A 302 -12.48 5.39 25.92
N GLU A 303 -12.13 6.48 26.62
CA GLU A 303 -12.63 7.84 26.32
C GLU A 303 -12.16 8.33 24.93
N GLU A 304 -10.89 8.10 24.58
CA GLU A 304 -10.36 8.46 23.25
C GLU A 304 -11.06 7.67 22.14
N ALA A 305 -11.32 6.37 22.37
CA ALA A 305 -12.00 5.51 21.40
C ALA A 305 -13.47 5.94 21.20
N GLU A 306 -14.17 6.37 22.24
CA GLU A 306 -15.53 6.90 22.14
C GLU A 306 -15.57 8.14 21.25
N ILE A 307 -14.68 9.11 21.45
CA ILE A 307 -14.59 10.33 20.63
C ILE A 307 -14.30 9.98 19.17
N ILE A 308 -13.32 9.11 18.91
CA ILE A 308 -12.96 8.69 17.55
C ILE A 308 -14.17 8.01 16.88
N ASN A 309 -14.81 7.05 17.54
CA ASN A 309 -15.97 6.34 16.98
C ASN A 309 -17.18 7.25 16.76
N THR A 310 -17.34 8.30 17.58
CA THR A 310 -18.47 9.23 17.48
C THR A 310 -18.33 10.17 16.28
N TYR A 311 -17.12 10.68 15.99
CA TYR A 311 -16.95 11.75 15.01
C TYR A 311 -16.19 11.33 13.75
N PHE A 312 -15.22 10.42 13.88
CA PHE A 312 -14.26 10.20 12.79
C PHE A 312 -14.85 9.44 11.60
N VAL A 313 -15.80 8.54 11.83
CA VAL A 313 -16.47 7.79 10.74
C VAL A 313 -17.22 8.73 9.79
N ASP A 314 -17.92 9.72 10.34
CA ASP A 314 -18.63 10.73 9.53
C ASP A 314 -17.65 11.66 8.82
N ILE A 315 -16.54 12.01 9.46
CA ILE A 315 -15.45 12.78 8.85
C ILE A 315 -14.86 12.00 7.66
N GLU A 316 -14.52 10.71 7.81
CA GLU A 316 -13.97 9.89 6.72
C GLU A 316 -14.94 9.79 5.54
N THR A 317 -16.23 9.60 5.83
CA THR A 317 -17.28 9.57 4.80
C THR A 317 -17.36 10.91 4.06
N TYR A 318 -17.39 12.02 4.81
CA TYR A 318 -17.41 13.37 4.24
C TYR A 318 -16.19 13.66 3.37
N VAL A 319 -14.98 13.25 3.82
CA VAL A 319 -13.74 13.38 3.04
C VAL A 319 -13.85 12.59 1.74
N LYS A 320 -14.26 11.32 1.78
CA LYS A 320 -14.33 10.46 0.61
C LYS A 320 -15.30 11.00 -0.45
N GLU A 321 -16.50 11.41 -0.03
CA GLU A 321 -17.53 11.96 -0.91
C GLU A 321 -17.05 13.25 -1.57
N ASN A 322 -16.47 14.18 -0.79
CA ASN A 322 -15.97 15.44 -1.34
C ASN A 322 -14.75 15.23 -2.24
N ALA A 323 -13.82 14.34 -1.90
CA ALA A 323 -12.67 14.01 -2.74
C ALA A 323 -13.14 13.54 -4.12
N THR A 324 -14.08 12.60 -4.16
CA THR A 324 -14.70 12.13 -5.41
C THR A 324 -15.36 13.27 -6.17
N ALA A 325 -16.10 14.14 -5.49
CA ALA A 325 -16.80 15.26 -6.12
C ALA A 325 -15.84 16.30 -6.74
N PHE A 326 -14.74 16.62 -6.04
CA PHE A 326 -13.70 17.52 -6.55
C PHE A 326 -12.93 16.90 -7.72
N ILE A 327 -12.55 15.62 -7.63
CA ILE A 327 -11.81 14.91 -8.69
C ILE A 327 -12.65 14.84 -9.96
N THR A 328 -13.92 14.45 -9.86
CA THR A 328 -14.84 14.34 -11.00
C THR A 328 -15.31 15.70 -11.53
N GLY A 329 -15.08 16.79 -10.78
CA GLY A 329 -15.51 18.14 -11.14
C GLY A 329 -17.01 18.39 -10.94
N THR A 330 -17.72 17.50 -10.23
CA THR A 330 -19.11 17.73 -9.80
C THR A 330 -19.20 18.79 -8.70
N LYS A 331 -18.09 19.05 -8.00
CA LYS A 331 -17.90 20.17 -7.07
C LYS A 331 -16.69 21.01 -7.49
N SER A 332 -16.79 22.34 -7.42
CA SER A 332 -15.68 23.24 -7.80
C SER A 332 -14.65 23.33 -6.68
N LEU A 333 -13.36 23.37 -7.02
CA LEU A 333 -12.28 23.62 -6.07
C LEU A 333 -12.33 25.03 -5.43
N ASP A 334 -13.16 25.93 -5.95
CA ASP A 334 -13.45 27.21 -5.30
C ASP A 334 -14.24 27.02 -3.98
N GLU A 335 -15.00 25.93 -3.87
CA GLU A 335 -15.78 25.54 -2.69
C GLU A 335 -14.93 24.79 -1.64
N PHE A 336 -13.60 24.75 -1.81
CA PHE A 336 -12.71 24.03 -0.92
C PHE A 336 -12.69 24.61 0.51
N ASN A 337 -12.89 25.93 0.66
CA ASN A 337 -13.02 26.53 1.99
C ASN A 337 -14.28 26.05 2.72
N ASP A 338 -15.38 25.80 1.99
CA ASP A 338 -16.61 25.25 2.57
C ASP A 338 -16.40 23.79 2.98
N TYR A 339 -15.55 23.06 2.26
CA TYR A 339 -15.11 21.72 2.67
C TYR A 339 -14.37 21.74 4.02
N LEU A 340 -13.42 22.66 4.20
CA LEU A 340 -12.71 22.82 5.47
C LEU A 340 -13.67 23.20 6.61
N ALA A 341 -14.60 24.13 6.37
CA ALA A 341 -15.64 24.48 7.34
C ALA A 341 -16.56 23.31 7.69
N GLY A 342 -16.83 22.42 6.72
CA GLY A 342 -17.56 21.18 6.94
C GLY A 342 -16.83 20.23 7.88
N LEU A 343 -15.52 20.04 7.71
CA LEU A 343 -14.69 19.25 8.64
C LEU A 343 -14.72 19.81 10.06
N GLU A 344 -14.65 21.14 10.21
CA GLU A 344 -14.78 21.79 11.52
C GLU A 344 -16.16 21.55 12.15
N SER A 345 -17.21 21.65 11.35
CA SER A 345 -18.60 21.40 11.77
C SER A 345 -18.84 19.94 12.19
N LEU A 346 -18.08 19.00 11.60
CA LEU A 346 -18.06 17.59 11.97
C LEU A 346 -17.17 17.29 13.19
N ASN A 347 -16.71 18.30 13.93
CA ASN A 347 -15.92 18.15 15.15
C ASN A 347 -14.53 17.53 14.92
N LEU A 348 -13.89 17.82 13.77
CA LEU A 348 -12.51 17.40 13.52
C LEU A 348 -11.54 17.85 14.61
N LYS A 349 -11.79 19.02 15.23
CA LYS A 349 -10.95 19.53 16.32
C LYS A 349 -10.85 18.56 17.50
N GLN A 350 -11.97 17.95 17.90
CA GLN A 350 -12.02 17.00 19.00
C GLN A 350 -11.23 15.72 18.68
N VAL A 351 -11.32 15.26 17.43
CA VAL A 351 -10.50 14.13 16.95
C VAL A 351 -9.01 14.51 16.98
N LEU A 352 -8.63 15.71 16.53
CA LEU A 352 -7.24 16.17 16.55
C LEU A 352 -6.68 16.31 17.96
N GLU A 353 -7.47 16.77 18.93
CA GLU A 353 -7.06 16.83 20.34
C GLU A 353 -6.74 15.42 20.89
N VAL A 354 -7.58 14.42 20.57
CA VAL A 354 -7.33 13.02 20.92
C VAL A 354 -6.07 12.49 20.22
N ARG A 355 -5.92 12.72 18.91
CA ARG A 355 -4.77 12.24 18.15
C ARG A 355 -3.46 12.91 18.61
N GLN A 356 -3.50 14.17 19.01
CA GLN A 356 -2.36 14.85 19.62
C GLN A 356 -1.97 14.21 20.95
N ALA A 357 -2.93 13.98 21.86
CA ALA A 357 -2.65 13.33 23.14
C ALA A 357 -2.08 11.92 22.98
N GLN A 358 -2.58 11.18 21.98
CA GLN A 358 -2.04 9.88 21.58
C GLN A 358 -0.58 10.00 21.10
N TYR A 359 -0.31 10.94 20.20
CA TYR A 359 1.03 11.14 19.65
C TYR A 359 2.04 11.59 20.71
N ASP A 360 1.64 12.48 21.62
CA ASP A 360 2.48 12.91 22.74
C ASP A 360 2.81 11.73 23.67
N ARG A 361 1.84 10.85 23.94
CA ARG A 361 2.04 9.61 24.71
C ARG A 361 3.00 8.67 24.00
N PHE A 362 2.86 8.51 22.69
CA PHE A 362 3.79 7.74 21.87
C PHE A 362 5.21 8.29 21.93
N LEU A 363 5.41 9.60 21.71
CA LEU A 363 6.72 10.23 21.77
C LEU A 363 7.39 10.09 23.15
N LYS A 364 6.60 10.16 24.23
CA LYS A 364 7.10 9.96 25.59
C LYS A 364 7.56 8.53 25.84
N ALA A 365 6.83 7.54 25.32
CA ALA A 365 7.24 6.14 25.41
C ALA A 365 8.47 5.85 24.56
N TYR A 366 8.53 6.43 23.35
CA TYR A 366 9.63 6.22 22.41
C TYR A 366 10.97 6.81 22.89
N LYS A 367 10.96 8.00 23.51
CA LYS A 367 12.17 8.63 24.09
C LYS A 367 12.63 8.00 25.41
N GLY A 368 11.83 7.10 25.98
CA GLY A 368 12.12 6.41 27.25
C GLY A 368 12.89 5.11 27.10
N ASN A 369 13.05 4.63 25.85
CA ASN A 369 13.96 3.57 25.45
C ASN A 369 15.18 4.17 24.75
#